data_AF-A0A7C7A0M3-F1
#
_entry.id   AF-A0A7C7A0M3-F1
#
_cell.length_a   1.000
_cell.length_b   1.000
_cell.length_c   1.000
_cell.angle_alpha   90.00
_cell.angle_beta   90.00
_cell.angle_gamma   90.00
#
_symmetry.space_group_name_H-M   'P 1'
#
loop_
_entity.id
_entity.type
_entity.pdbx_description
1 polymer ?
#
loop_
_entity_poly.entity_id
_entity_poly.type
_entity_poly.pdbx_seq_one_letter_code
_entity_poly.pdbx_strand_id
1 'polypeptide(L)' 'TLLEKGLIEEVGRKKTLGRPKLYGTTDEFLKKTSLNSIADLPPLVTD' A
#
# COMPACT_ATOMS: atom_id res chain seq x y z
N THR A 1 -9.38 -3.79 -10.56
CA THR A 1 -8.84 -2.66 -9.76
C THR A 1 -7.90 -3.18 -8.68
N LEU A 2 -7.04 -2.36 -8.04
CA LEU A 2 -6.09 -2.84 -7.00
C LEU A 2 -6.82 -3.41 -5.77
N LEU A 3 -7.91 -2.75 -5.34
CA LEU A 3 -8.78 -3.20 -4.24
C LEU A 3 -9.39 -4.58 -4.50
N GLU A 4 -9.96 -4.79 -5.69
CA GLU A 4 -10.55 -6.09 -6.08
C GLU A 4 -9.52 -7.21 -6.16
N LYS A 5 -8.25 -6.87 -6.38
CA LYS A 5 -7.14 -7.82 -6.44
C LYS A 5 -6.50 -8.07 -5.05
N GLY A 6 -7.07 -7.51 -3.99
CA GLY A 6 -6.55 -7.67 -2.63
C GLY A 6 -5.19 -7.01 -2.37
N LEU A 7 -4.63 -6.26 -3.33
CA LEU A 7 -3.27 -5.71 -3.22
C LEU A 7 -3.19 -4.51 -2.27
N ILE A 8 -4.31 -3.83 -2.05
CA ILE A 8 -4.41 -2.68 -1.14
C ILE A 8 -5.70 -2.76 -0.33
N GLU A 9 -5.72 -2.15 0.85
CA GLU A 9 -6.89 -2.07 1.74
C GLU A 9 -7.01 -0.70 2.42
N GLU A 10 -8.18 -0.39 2.98
CA GLU A 10 -8.39 0.83 3.79
C GLU A 10 -7.74 0.64 5.17
N VAL A 11 -6.66 1.37 5.43
CA VAL A 11 -5.92 1.33 6.71
C VAL A 11 -6.35 2.40 7.70
N GLY A 12 -7.35 3.21 7.32
CA GLY A 12 -7.93 4.21 8.19
C GLY A 12 -8.30 5.47 7.42
N ARG A 13 -8.37 6.59 8.16
CA ARG A 13 -8.77 7.88 7.60
C ARG A 13 -7.88 9.00 8.10
N LYS A 14 -7.50 9.91 7.20
CA LYS A 14 -6.68 11.05 7.55
C LYS A 14 -7.48 12.00 8.48
N LYS A 15 -6.85 12.49 9.55
CA LYS A 15 -7.44 13.44 10.50
C LYS A 15 -7.41 14.88 9.95
N THR A 16 -8.03 15.08 8.79
CA THR A 16 -8.18 16.38 8.11
C THR A 16 -9.62 16.59 7.69
N LEU A 17 -9.96 17.81 7.24
CA LEU A 17 -11.28 18.10 6.66
C LEU A 17 -11.61 17.10 5.54
N GLY A 18 -12.85 16.61 5.52
CA GLY A 18 -13.31 15.56 4.61
C GLY A 18 -12.94 14.12 5.02
N ARG A 19 -11.99 13.93 5.95
CA ARG A 19 -11.55 12.62 6.50
C ARG A 19 -11.36 11.54 5.40
N PRO A 20 -10.49 11.78 4.40
CA PRO A 20 -10.31 10.88 3.28
C PRO A 20 -9.76 9.53 3.73
N LYS A 21 -10.13 8.47 2.99
CA LYS A 21 -9.64 7.11 3.20
C LYS A 21 -8.14 7.03 2.93
N LEU A 22 -7.42 6.37 3.83
CA LEU A 22 -6.02 6.00 3.66
C LEU A 22 -5.96 4.56 3.18
N TYR A 23 -5.09 4.31 2.20
CA TYR A 23 -4.84 2.97 1.69
C TYR A 23 -3.42 2.51 2.04
N GLY A 24 -3.28 1.23 2.33
CA GLY A 24 -2.01 0.56 2.54
C GLY A 24 -1.92 -0.71 1.69
N THR A 25 -0.71 -1.25 1.56
CA THR A 25 -0.46 -2.53 0.89
C THR A 25 -0.71 -3.70 1.84
N THR A 26 -1.10 -4.84 1.28
CA THR A 26 -1.38 -6.07 2.03
C THR A 26 -0.26 -7.10 1.86
N ASP A 27 -0.37 -8.24 2.56
CA ASP A 27 0.51 -9.39 2.33
C ASP A 27 0.39 -9.96 0.91
N GLU A 28 -0.77 -9.78 0.26
CA GLU A 28 -0.98 -10.21 -1.12
C GLU A 28 -0.18 -9.37 -2.11
N PHE A 29 0.03 -8.08 -1.79
CA PHE A 29 0.98 -7.25 -2.52
C PHE A 29 2.40 -7.80 -2.39
N LEU A 30 2.86 -8.12 -1.19
CA LEU A 30 4.21 -8.66 -0.95
C LEU A 30 4.44 -9.97 -1.70
N LYS A 31 3.47 -10.90 -1.64
CA LYS A 31 3.52 -12.17 -2.39
C LYS A 31 3.61 -11.95 -3.91
N LYS A 32 2.89 -10.96 -4.42
CA LYS A 32 2.83 -10.69 -5.87
C LYS A 32 4.07 -9.95 -6.37
N THR A 33 4.70 -9.14 -5.52
CA THR A 33 5.96 -8.45 -5.82
C THR A 33 7.19 -9.27 -5.45
N SER A 34 6.99 -10.49 -4.92
CA SER A 34 8.05 -11.39 -4.44
C SER A 34 8.96 -10.73 -3.39
N LEU A 35 8.39 -9.86 -2.56
CA LEU A 35 9.08 -9.21 -1.45
C LEU A 35 8.74 -9.92 -0.15
N ASN A 36 9.71 -10.02 0.77
CA ASN A 36 9.47 -10.56 2.10
C ASN A 36 9.00 -9.46 3.07
N SER A 37 9.41 -8.22 2.81
CA SER A 37 9.04 -7.04 3.58
C SER A 37 8.95 -5.79 2.70
N ILE A 38 8.20 -4.79 3.17
CA ILE A 38 8.17 -3.45 2.55
C ILE A 38 9.55 -2.80 2.57
N ALA A 39 10.41 -3.16 3.53
CA ALA A 39 11.80 -2.67 3.59
C ALA A 39 12.68 -3.15 2.43
N ASP A 40 12.28 -4.22 1.74
CA ASP A 40 13.01 -4.79 0.60
C ASP A 40 12.72 -4.04 -0.72
N LEU A 41 11.86 -3.01 -0.67
CA LEU A 41 11.56 -2.20 -1.85
C LEU A 41 12.83 -1.49 -2.36
N PRO A 42 13.03 -1.44 -3.69
CA PRO A 42 14.11 -0.65 -4.26
C PRO A 42 13.97 0.81 -3.82
N PRO A 43 15.09 1.50 -3.57
CA PRO A 43 15.07 2.91 -3.19
C PRO A 43 14.41 3.74 -4.29
N LEU A 44 13.72 4.80 -3.88
CA LEU A 44 13.14 5.75 -4.82
C LEU A 44 14.27 6.52 -5.49
N VAL A 45 14.47 6.29 -6.79
CA VAL A 45 15.38 7.11 -7.59
C VAL A 45 14.78 8.51 -7.64
N THR A 46 15.51 9.47 -7.08
CA THR A 46 15.12 10.87 -7.06
C THR A 46 16.15 11.62 -7.90
N ASP A 47 15.91 11.67 -9.22
CA ASP A 47 16.61 12.56 -10.16
C ASP A 47 15.76 13.81 -10.42
#